data_AF-J2KTQ0-F1
#
_entry.id   AF-J2KTQ0-F1
#
_cell.length_a   1.000
_cell.length_b   1.000
_cell.length_c   1.000
_cell.angle_alpha   90.00
_cell.angle_beta   90.00
_cell.angle_gamma   90.00
#
_symmetry.space_group_name_H-M   'P 1'
#
loop_
_entity.id
_entity.type
_entity.pdbx_description
1 polymer ?
#
loop_
_entity_poly.entity_id
_entity_poly.type
_entity_poly.pdbx_seq_one_letter_code
_entity_poly.pdbx_strand_id
1 'polypeptide(L)'
;MSGSPAESFDFGTLPSGTRERFILLFALALIGCEQIAIYAVILISGYYPGQFYLYDWYLSAIIAAFFLVVFASYAAHQKDITKRFGPAGPLPPEMQPVCDQMLSKAGLRHVKIRMTSTLLQQDAIACGFPFFRTVILGGGLKLVFRKRPDMFAAIVAHELSHIKNRDVDIGYLSRAIFSALVLFTASILAFGMARFLFELFRNNPLGIVQDFLSYYVWGTQLQPAYNVIWVGNSVVAYLFEFAGLALILILAFINYTTLLRSREHYADLGGCFIVGSGPLAGVVGMASPMRKSLFRRLIAFHPLPQARLAVIADPPSLLVPSNWEVAFSGYVFGVITQNLYAGGFLHNSGTYTDYLKQAVSGWSSFLVTALPLGLMLIFLLVLGSQNLRASVAAGFERGAGFAPYLLRSALAAFCMFASFAAGCILNTSFLSVKLFGNPENLYTVDILTFSTLVGATAIAAFVFGFYFRNLYPISSFRGLSASLRAIFLFLWLYLAVQLAQLIYALAAPDDAGLDVPRVPFAIGLMVYIAIIFMLLALMMALARRRTRAGAVS
;
A
#
# COMPACT_ATOMS: atom_id res chain seq x y z
N MET A 1 26.70 -21.53 -28.88
CA MET A 1 26.17 -21.11 -27.57
C MET A 1 25.39 -19.84 -27.80
N SER A 2 24.06 -19.93 -27.94
CA SER A 2 23.21 -18.73 -27.95
C SER A 2 23.27 -18.13 -26.56
N GLY A 3 23.78 -16.90 -26.42
CA GLY A 3 23.78 -16.17 -25.14
C GLY A 3 22.39 -16.21 -24.52
N SER A 4 22.33 -16.35 -23.19
CA SER A 4 21.03 -16.43 -22.52
C SER A 4 20.26 -15.12 -22.80
N PRO A 5 18.92 -15.16 -22.98
CA PRO A 5 18.12 -13.95 -23.23
C PRO A 5 18.39 -12.81 -22.24
N ALA A 6 18.79 -13.14 -21.01
CA ALA A 6 19.13 -12.20 -19.95
C ALA A 6 20.36 -11.31 -20.27
N GLU A 7 21.29 -11.77 -21.11
CA GLU A 7 22.53 -11.03 -21.40
C GLU A 7 22.32 -9.89 -22.41
N SER A 8 21.27 -9.97 -23.24
CA SER A 8 21.00 -8.99 -24.31
C SER A 8 20.09 -7.83 -23.89
N PHE A 9 19.45 -7.93 -22.72
CA PHE A 9 18.38 -7.02 -22.33
C PHE A 9 18.84 -6.03 -21.25
N ASP A 10 18.84 -4.73 -21.57
CA ASP A 10 19.18 -3.68 -20.61
C ASP A 10 18.00 -3.36 -19.70
N PHE A 11 17.90 -4.11 -18.59
CA PHE A 11 16.91 -3.88 -17.53
C PHE A 11 17.00 -2.48 -16.89
N GLY A 12 18.11 -1.74 -17.09
CA GLY A 12 18.26 -0.38 -16.58
C GLY A 12 17.29 0.63 -17.20
N THR A 13 16.72 0.31 -18.37
CA THR A 13 15.76 1.16 -19.08
C THR A 13 14.31 0.93 -18.66
N LEU A 14 14.01 -0.17 -17.95
CA LEU A 14 12.64 -0.49 -17.59
C LEU A 14 12.18 0.27 -16.33
N PRO A 15 10.86 0.58 -16.22
CA PRO A 15 10.29 1.12 -15.00
C PRO A 15 10.56 0.15 -13.84
N SER A 16 11.39 0.55 -12.88
CA SER A 16 11.69 -0.33 -11.76
C SER A 16 10.50 -0.34 -10.79
N GLY A 17 10.03 -1.55 -10.45
CA GLY A 17 9.01 -1.74 -9.42
C GLY A 17 9.39 -1.07 -8.11
N THR A 18 10.68 -0.97 -7.79
CA THR A 18 11.21 -0.21 -6.65
C THR A 18 10.72 1.24 -6.60
N ARG A 19 10.74 1.97 -7.72
CA ARG A 19 10.30 3.38 -7.76
C ARG A 19 8.79 3.50 -7.54
N GLU A 20 8.01 2.63 -8.16
CA GLU A 20 6.55 2.58 -7.94
C GLU A 20 6.21 2.33 -6.47
N ARG A 21 6.88 1.35 -5.86
CA ARG A 21 6.68 1.03 -4.44
C ARG A 21 7.07 2.19 -3.54
N PHE A 22 8.15 2.90 -3.87
CA PHE A 22 8.58 4.09 -3.15
C PHE A 22 7.53 5.19 -3.22
N ILE A 23 7.01 5.47 -4.42
CA ILE A 23 5.95 6.43 -4.65
C ILE A 23 4.70 6.09 -3.83
N LEU A 24 4.27 4.83 -3.85
CA LEU A 24 3.13 4.37 -3.04
C LEU A 24 3.38 4.54 -1.53
N LEU A 25 4.62 4.32 -1.06
CA LEU A 25 4.98 4.49 0.35
C LEU A 25 4.95 5.96 0.75
N PHE A 26 5.45 6.82 -0.13
CA PHE A 26 5.40 8.27 0.04
C PHE A 26 3.95 8.77 0.06
N ALA A 27 3.09 8.29 -0.84
CA ALA A 27 1.66 8.63 -0.84
C ALA A 27 0.97 8.19 0.46
N LEU A 28 1.22 6.96 0.94
CA LEU A 28 0.70 6.47 2.22
C LEU A 28 1.19 7.31 3.40
N ALA A 29 2.44 7.75 3.38
CA ALA A 29 2.97 8.61 4.42
C ALA A 29 2.30 9.98 4.42
N LEU A 30 2.03 10.57 3.26
CA LEU A 30 1.30 11.83 3.14
C LEU A 30 -0.15 11.71 3.64
N ILE A 31 -0.86 10.65 3.23
CA ILE A 31 -2.19 10.33 3.77
C ILE A 31 -2.13 10.17 5.29
N GLY A 32 -1.14 9.43 5.79
CA GLY A 32 -0.93 9.26 7.22
C GLY A 32 -0.69 10.59 7.95
N CYS A 33 0.12 11.49 7.40
CA CYS A 33 0.37 12.81 7.98
C CYS A 33 -0.88 13.69 8.01
N GLU A 34 -1.65 13.70 6.92
CA GLU A 34 -2.94 14.38 6.84
C GLU A 34 -3.88 13.87 7.94
N GLN A 35 -3.99 12.54 8.09
CA GLN A 35 -4.82 11.92 9.11
C GLN A 35 -4.37 12.29 10.53
N ILE A 36 -3.07 12.17 10.81
CA ILE A 36 -2.49 12.54 12.11
C ILE A 36 -2.77 14.01 12.44
N ALA A 37 -2.70 14.90 11.45
CA ALA A 37 -3.00 16.31 11.63
C ALA A 37 -4.50 16.57 11.89
N ILE A 38 -5.40 15.90 11.17
CA ILE A 38 -6.84 15.94 11.44
C ILE A 38 -7.12 15.54 12.89
N TYR A 39 -6.55 14.43 13.34
CA TYR A 39 -6.71 13.96 14.71
C TYR A 39 -6.11 14.92 15.73
N ALA A 40 -4.91 15.44 15.47
CA ALA A 40 -4.28 16.42 16.34
C ALA A 40 -5.18 17.65 16.52
N VAL A 41 -5.83 18.12 15.45
CA VAL A 41 -6.73 19.26 15.55
C VAL A 41 -8.01 18.91 16.29
N ILE A 42 -8.65 17.76 16.03
CA ILE A 42 -9.86 17.33 16.78
C ILE A 42 -9.56 17.27 18.28
N LEU A 43 -8.39 16.73 18.65
CA LEU A 43 -7.96 16.72 20.04
C LEU A 43 -7.77 18.16 20.52
N ILE A 44 -6.97 19.00 19.88
CA ILE A 44 -6.69 20.36 20.37
C ILE A 44 -7.95 21.25 20.42
N SER A 45 -8.80 21.22 19.39
CA SER A 45 -9.95 22.11 19.21
C SER A 45 -11.04 21.88 20.25
N GLY A 46 -11.12 20.69 20.86
CA GLY A 46 -12.03 20.44 22.00
C GLY A 46 -11.76 21.37 23.20
N TYR A 47 -10.61 22.05 23.26
CA TYR A 47 -10.32 23.07 24.28
C TYR A 47 -10.65 24.50 23.83
N TYR A 48 -10.72 24.78 22.53
CA TYR A 48 -10.86 26.13 21.99
C TYR A 48 -11.87 26.16 20.83
N PRO A 49 -13.18 26.12 21.12
CA PRO A 49 -14.21 26.25 20.09
C PRO A 49 -14.04 27.57 19.33
N GLY A 50 -14.09 27.50 17.99
CA GLY A 50 -13.91 28.65 17.09
C GLY A 50 -12.50 28.82 16.48
N GLN A 51 -11.53 27.97 16.82
CA GLN A 51 -10.15 28.09 16.33
C GLN A 51 -9.80 27.19 15.13
N PHE A 52 -10.76 26.88 14.27
CA PHE A 52 -10.49 26.07 13.07
C PHE A 52 -9.44 26.70 12.13
N TYR A 53 -9.18 28.01 12.20
CA TYR A 53 -8.09 28.65 11.45
C TYR A 53 -6.70 28.17 11.88
N LEU A 54 -6.54 27.60 13.07
CA LEU A 54 -5.28 26.99 13.50
C LEU A 54 -5.04 25.63 12.83
N TYR A 55 -6.08 25.00 12.25
CA TYR A 55 -5.96 23.71 11.56
C TYR A 55 -4.86 23.74 10.50
N ASP A 56 -4.85 24.78 9.66
CA ASP A 56 -3.88 24.92 8.57
C ASP A 56 -2.44 25.06 9.08
N TRP A 57 -2.26 25.80 10.17
CA TRP A 57 -0.98 25.96 10.83
C TRP A 57 -0.50 24.65 11.44
N TYR A 58 -1.38 23.91 12.12
CA TYR A 58 -1.05 22.61 12.70
C TYR A 58 -0.73 21.57 11.63
N LEU A 59 -1.53 21.48 10.56
CA LEU A 59 -1.28 20.59 9.43
C LEU A 59 0.09 20.89 8.80
N SER A 60 0.35 22.16 8.50
CA SER A 60 1.62 22.59 7.92
C SER A 60 2.81 22.30 8.85
N ALA A 61 2.65 22.56 10.15
CA ALA A 61 3.68 22.30 11.15
C ALA A 61 3.95 20.79 11.32
N ILE A 62 2.92 19.95 11.34
CA ILE A 62 3.05 18.49 11.45
C ILE A 62 3.73 17.93 10.21
N ILE A 63 3.31 18.34 9.01
CA ILE A 63 3.96 17.92 7.75
C ILE A 63 5.42 18.38 7.72
N ALA A 64 5.70 19.63 8.10
CA ALA A 64 7.07 20.15 8.15
C ALA A 64 7.93 19.38 9.16
N ALA A 65 7.41 19.12 10.37
CA ALA A 65 8.09 18.34 11.39
C ALA A 65 8.33 16.89 10.93
N PHE A 66 7.35 16.28 10.27
CA PHE A 66 7.49 14.95 9.70
C PHE A 66 8.65 14.90 8.70
N PHE A 67 8.67 15.81 7.73
CA PHE A 67 9.74 15.86 6.75
C PHE A 67 11.10 16.19 7.36
N LEU A 68 11.14 17.06 8.39
CA LEU A 68 12.37 17.32 9.14
C LEU A 68 12.91 16.03 9.78
N VAL A 69 12.07 15.22 10.40
CA VAL A 69 12.46 13.92 10.97
C VAL A 69 12.91 12.95 9.88
N VAL A 70 12.24 12.92 8.72
CA VAL A 70 12.65 12.09 7.57
C VAL A 70 14.04 12.52 7.07
N PHE A 71 14.27 13.82 6.86
CA PHE A 71 15.56 14.33 6.39
C PHE A 71 16.67 14.14 7.42
N ALA A 72 16.39 14.34 8.72
CA ALA A 72 17.36 14.09 9.78
C ALA A 72 17.73 12.61 9.86
N SER A 73 16.73 11.72 9.82
CA SER A 73 16.94 10.26 9.83
C SER A 73 17.71 9.80 8.59
N TYR A 74 17.38 10.36 7.42
CA TYR A 74 18.14 10.13 6.20
C TYR A 74 19.56 10.67 6.34
N ALA A 75 19.81 11.91 6.77
CA ALA A 75 21.16 12.43 6.94
C ALA A 75 22.01 11.60 7.93
N ALA A 76 21.39 11.05 8.98
CA ALA A 76 22.05 10.22 9.98
C ALA A 76 22.42 8.80 9.49
N HIS A 77 21.81 8.29 8.40
CA HIS A 77 21.96 6.89 7.97
C HIS A 77 23.42 6.47 7.76
N GLN A 78 24.26 7.36 7.22
CA GLN A 78 25.66 7.09 6.94
C GLN A 78 26.47 6.87 8.23
N LYS A 79 26.17 7.65 9.28
CA LYS A 79 26.78 7.49 10.60
C LYS A 79 26.38 6.16 11.22
N ASP A 80 25.10 5.77 11.09
CA ASP A 80 24.59 4.50 11.59
C ASP A 80 25.20 3.28 10.91
N ILE A 81 25.51 3.38 9.61
CA ILE A 81 26.18 2.29 8.86
C ILE A 81 27.63 2.18 9.29
N THR A 82 28.34 3.31 9.37
CA THR A 82 29.74 3.34 9.82
C THR A 82 29.87 2.79 11.24
N LYS A 83 28.91 3.09 12.14
CA LYS A 83 28.87 2.53 13.48
C LYS A 83 28.64 1.01 13.49
N ARG A 84 27.81 0.49 12.58
CA ARG A 84 27.46 -0.95 12.50
C ARG A 84 28.52 -1.81 11.83
N PHE A 85 29.16 -1.32 10.77
CA PHE A 85 30.22 -2.03 10.05
C PHE A 85 31.62 -1.77 10.62
N GLY A 86 31.77 -0.75 11.46
CA GLY A 86 33.06 -0.33 12.00
C GLY A 86 33.89 0.48 10.99
N PRO A 87 35.13 0.84 11.36
CA PRO A 87 36.02 1.60 10.49
C PRO A 87 36.40 0.77 9.25
N ALA A 88 36.16 1.33 8.08
CA ALA A 88 36.50 0.72 6.80
C ALA A 88 37.72 1.41 6.17
N GLY A 89 38.77 0.62 5.92
CA GLY A 89 40.02 1.04 5.30
C GLY A 89 40.03 0.86 3.78
N PRO A 90 41.17 1.17 3.12
CA PRO A 90 41.34 0.89 1.70
C PRO A 90 41.25 -0.61 1.41
N LEU A 91 40.86 -0.94 0.18
CA LEU A 91 40.83 -2.31 -0.30
C LEU A 91 42.27 -2.86 -0.43
N PRO A 92 42.54 -4.15 -0.11
CA PRO A 92 43.82 -4.77 -0.34
C PRO A 92 44.21 -4.73 -1.82
N PRO A 93 45.50 -4.48 -2.14
CA PRO A 93 45.95 -4.33 -3.52
C PRO A 93 45.58 -5.53 -4.42
N GLU A 94 45.54 -6.74 -3.87
CA GLU A 94 45.21 -7.95 -4.62
C GLU A 94 43.74 -8.02 -5.10
N MET A 95 42.82 -7.30 -4.44
CA MET A 95 41.39 -7.29 -4.77
C MET A 95 41.02 -6.10 -5.68
N GLN A 96 41.87 -5.07 -5.73
CA GLN A 96 41.63 -3.83 -6.46
C GLN A 96 41.36 -4.05 -7.96
N PRO A 97 42.16 -4.83 -8.72
CA PRO A 97 41.92 -5.01 -10.16
C PRO A 97 40.57 -5.66 -10.47
N VAL A 98 40.14 -6.60 -9.64
CA VAL A 98 38.87 -7.33 -9.78
C VAL A 98 37.69 -6.40 -9.52
N CYS A 99 37.79 -5.58 -8.46
CA CYS A 99 36.79 -4.56 -8.15
C CYS A 99 36.72 -3.45 -9.21
N ASP A 100 37.86 -2.99 -9.73
CA ASP A 100 37.93 -1.98 -10.79
C ASP A 100 37.30 -2.49 -12.09
N GLN A 101 37.53 -3.76 -12.43
CA GLN A 101 36.88 -4.40 -13.58
C GLN A 101 35.35 -4.43 -13.43
N MET A 102 34.84 -4.73 -12.22
CA MET A 102 33.39 -4.73 -11.97
C MET A 102 32.79 -3.33 -12.01
N LEU A 103 33.49 -2.33 -11.47
CA LEU A 103 33.09 -0.93 -11.56
C LEU A 103 32.98 -0.48 -13.02
N SER A 104 33.97 -0.84 -13.84
CA SER A 104 33.98 -0.57 -15.28
C SER A 104 32.79 -1.24 -15.98
N LYS A 105 32.55 -2.54 -15.74
CA LYS A 105 31.40 -3.28 -16.30
C LYS A 105 30.05 -2.72 -15.83
N ALA A 106 29.97 -2.23 -14.59
CA ALA A 106 28.77 -1.60 -14.07
C ALA A 106 28.55 -0.17 -14.62
N GLY A 107 29.56 0.42 -15.28
CA GLY A 107 29.53 1.81 -15.76
C GLY A 107 29.67 2.84 -14.63
N LEU A 108 30.31 2.49 -13.52
CA LEU A 108 30.41 3.32 -12.32
C LEU A 108 31.83 3.89 -12.17
N ARG A 109 31.96 5.23 -12.16
CA ARG A 109 33.26 5.93 -12.11
C ARG A 109 33.65 6.51 -10.75
N HIS A 110 32.69 6.75 -9.86
CA HIS A 110 32.90 7.51 -8.62
C HIS A 110 32.47 6.74 -7.36
N VAL A 111 32.64 5.42 -7.38
CA VAL A 111 32.32 4.56 -6.24
C VAL A 111 33.60 4.15 -5.53
N LYS A 112 33.68 4.41 -4.23
CA LYS A 112 34.79 3.95 -3.39
C LYS A 112 34.47 2.55 -2.87
N ILE A 113 35.41 1.61 -2.99
CA ILE A 113 35.28 0.29 -2.36
C ILE A 113 36.22 0.26 -1.17
N ARG A 114 35.69 -0.07 0.01
CA ARG A 114 36.41 -0.11 1.28
C ARG A 114 36.19 -1.45 1.96
N MET A 115 37.09 -1.83 2.86
CA MET A 115 36.96 -3.07 3.61
C MET A 115 37.13 -2.86 5.12
N THR A 116 36.30 -3.53 5.91
CA THR A 116 36.41 -3.56 7.37
C THR A 116 37.54 -4.49 7.80
N SER A 117 38.13 -4.23 8.97
CA SER A 117 39.18 -5.10 9.53
C SER A 117 38.63 -6.40 10.16
N THR A 118 37.32 -6.46 10.42
CA THR A 118 36.69 -7.57 11.14
C THR A 118 36.44 -8.77 10.23
N LEU A 119 37.19 -9.85 10.43
CA LEU A 119 37.08 -11.09 9.65
C LEU A 119 35.76 -11.87 9.86
N LEU A 120 35.02 -11.59 10.94
CA LEU A 120 33.74 -12.24 11.22
C LEU A 120 32.62 -11.79 10.28
N GLN A 121 32.75 -10.61 9.68
CA GLN A 121 31.73 -10.06 8.81
C GLN A 121 31.96 -10.53 7.37
N GLN A 122 31.03 -11.33 6.84
CA GLN A 122 31.06 -11.84 5.45
C GLN A 122 30.08 -11.11 4.52
N ASP A 123 29.46 -10.04 5.01
CA ASP A 123 28.50 -9.25 4.25
C ASP A 123 29.17 -8.09 3.53
N ALA A 124 28.48 -7.54 2.54
CA ALA A 124 28.81 -6.27 1.91
C ALA A 124 27.61 -5.33 2.00
N ILE A 125 27.85 -4.03 1.86
CA ILE A 125 26.78 -3.04 1.81
C ILE A 125 27.15 -1.87 0.90
N ALA A 126 26.25 -1.50 0.00
CA ALA A 126 26.27 -0.23 -0.70
C ALA A 126 25.66 0.90 0.15
N CYS A 127 26.40 2.00 0.35
CA CYS A 127 25.96 3.15 1.12
C CYS A 127 26.51 4.49 0.60
N GLY A 128 26.22 5.57 1.32
CA GLY A 128 26.66 6.93 1.00
C GLY A 128 25.61 7.75 0.27
N PHE A 129 25.86 9.07 0.19
CA PHE A 129 24.97 10.04 -0.48
C PHE A 129 25.08 9.95 -2.01
N PRO A 130 24.13 10.52 -2.78
CA PRO A 130 24.09 10.46 -4.25
C PRO A 130 25.42 10.65 -4.98
N PHE A 131 26.26 11.56 -4.51
CA PHE A 131 27.55 11.91 -5.11
C PHE A 131 28.78 11.24 -4.47
N PHE A 132 28.59 10.57 -3.33
CA PHE A 132 29.68 10.00 -2.52
C PHE A 132 29.39 8.55 -2.17
N ARG A 133 29.30 7.70 -3.21
CA ARG A 133 28.95 6.29 -3.06
C ARG A 133 30.13 5.47 -2.57
N THR A 134 29.85 4.60 -1.61
CA THR A 134 30.83 3.68 -1.05
C THR A 134 30.22 2.28 -0.96
N VAL A 135 30.96 1.27 -1.36
CA VAL A 135 30.68 -0.13 -1.01
C VAL A 135 31.63 -0.52 0.12
N ILE A 136 31.07 -0.98 1.24
CA ILE A 136 31.83 -1.48 2.38
C ILE A 136 31.77 -3.00 2.36
N LEU A 137 32.93 -3.64 2.23
CA LEU A 137 33.10 -5.09 2.26
C LEU A 137 33.49 -5.53 3.67
N GLY A 138 32.85 -6.57 4.20
CA GLY A 138 33.27 -7.21 5.43
C GLY A 138 34.63 -7.90 5.29
N GLY A 139 35.48 -7.86 6.31
CA GLY A 139 36.82 -8.46 6.27
C GLY A 139 36.84 -9.96 5.96
N GLY A 140 35.77 -10.69 6.28
CA GLY A 140 35.59 -12.11 5.96
C GLY A 140 35.51 -12.39 4.46
N LEU A 141 35.15 -11.40 3.64
CA LEU A 141 35.13 -11.53 2.18
C LEU A 141 36.54 -11.71 1.58
N LYS A 142 37.61 -11.38 2.31
CA LYS A 142 38.98 -11.72 1.89
C LYS A 142 39.20 -13.22 1.77
N LEU A 143 38.58 -14.01 2.65
CA LEU A 143 38.63 -15.48 2.58
C LEU A 143 37.78 -16.00 1.41
N VAL A 144 36.62 -15.39 1.17
CA VAL A 144 35.76 -15.72 0.02
C VAL A 144 36.50 -15.44 -1.28
N PHE A 145 37.14 -14.28 -1.42
CA PHE A 145 37.94 -13.92 -2.60
C PHE A 145 39.02 -14.96 -2.93
N ARG A 146 39.76 -15.43 -1.91
CA ARG A 146 40.82 -16.43 -2.11
C ARG A 146 40.29 -17.82 -2.45
N LYS A 147 39.19 -18.25 -1.83
CA LYS A 147 38.67 -19.62 -1.98
C LYS A 147 37.68 -19.78 -3.13
N ARG A 148 36.87 -18.76 -3.37
CA ARG A 148 35.72 -18.74 -4.30
C ARG A 148 35.61 -17.33 -4.92
N PRO A 149 36.56 -16.95 -5.80
CA PRO A 149 36.62 -15.61 -6.39
C PRO A 149 35.38 -15.25 -7.21
N ASP A 150 34.72 -16.24 -7.80
CA ASP A 150 33.43 -16.13 -8.50
C ASP A 150 32.29 -15.70 -7.57
N MET A 151 32.21 -16.27 -6.37
CA MET A 151 31.23 -15.84 -5.35
C MET A 151 31.51 -14.44 -4.85
N PHE A 152 32.78 -14.13 -4.59
CA PHE A 152 33.18 -12.77 -4.21
C PHE A 152 32.75 -11.76 -5.28
N ALA A 153 33.01 -12.08 -6.55
CA ALA A 153 32.59 -11.27 -7.67
C ALA A 153 31.06 -11.07 -7.73
N ALA A 154 30.29 -12.13 -7.51
CA ALA A 154 28.84 -12.06 -7.46
C ALA A 154 28.32 -11.16 -6.32
N ILE A 155 28.91 -11.23 -5.13
CA ILE A 155 28.53 -10.36 -3.99
C ILE A 155 28.82 -8.90 -4.32
N VAL A 156 30.02 -8.59 -4.81
CA VAL A 156 30.39 -7.22 -5.18
C VAL A 156 29.50 -6.69 -6.31
N ALA A 157 29.22 -7.51 -7.33
CA ALA A 157 28.34 -7.15 -8.43
C ALA A 157 26.91 -6.85 -7.99
N HIS A 158 26.38 -7.60 -7.01
CA HIS A 158 25.07 -7.33 -6.41
C HIS A 158 25.05 -5.95 -5.72
N GLU A 159 26.04 -5.64 -4.89
CA GLU A 159 26.13 -4.33 -4.23
C GLU A 159 26.32 -3.16 -5.21
N LEU A 160 27.14 -3.34 -6.25
CA LEU A 160 27.30 -2.34 -7.30
C LEU A 160 26.00 -2.11 -8.07
N SER A 161 25.16 -3.14 -8.20
CA SER A 161 23.87 -3.04 -8.87
C SER A 161 22.88 -2.19 -8.10
N HIS A 162 22.90 -2.20 -6.76
CA HIS A 162 22.14 -1.25 -5.95
C HIS A 162 22.50 0.21 -6.27
N ILE A 163 23.80 0.49 -6.43
CA ILE A 163 24.29 1.83 -6.79
C ILE A 163 23.86 2.20 -8.21
N LYS A 164 24.06 1.30 -9.18
CA LYS A 164 23.67 1.50 -10.59
C LYS A 164 22.18 1.80 -10.72
N ASN A 165 21.35 1.05 -9.98
CA ASN A 165 19.89 1.20 -9.98
C ASN A 165 19.39 2.45 -9.20
N ARG A 166 20.31 3.19 -8.55
CA ARG A 166 20.01 4.32 -7.65
C ARG A 166 19.05 3.95 -6.52
N ASP A 167 19.05 2.69 -6.11
CA ASP A 167 18.08 2.21 -5.13
C ASP A 167 18.56 2.39 -3.67
N VAL A 168 19.84 2.72 -3.48
CA VAL A 168 20.46 2.97 -2.16
C VAL A 168 19.71 4.09 -1.44
N ASP A 169 19.52 5.24 -2.09
CA ASP A 169 18.78 6.36 -1.48
C ASP A 169 17.32 6.01 -1.25
N ILE A 170 16.69 5.34 -2.23
CA ILE A 170 15.30 4.91 -2.13
C ILE A 170 15.12 4.02 -0.90
N GLY A 171 16.04 3.08 -0.66
CA GLY A 171 16.03 2.22 0.51
C GLY A 171 16.10 3.00 1.82
N TYR A 172 17.08 3.90 1.96
CA TYR A 172 17.25 4.68 3.19
C TYR A 172 16.14 5.71 3.41
N LEU A 173 15.69 6.38 2.35
CA LEU A 173 14.59 7.34 2.43
C LEU A 173 13.27 6.63 2.74
N SER A 174 13.00 5.46 2.15
CA SER A 174 11.84 4.63 2.51
C SER A 174 11.84 4.26 3.99
N ARG A 175 13.01 3.86 4.52
CA ARG A 175 13.17 3.55 5.94
C ARG A 175 12.91 4.79 6.80
N ALA A 176 13.42 5.95 6.41
CA ALA A 176 13.21 7.21 7.14
C ALA A 176 11.73 7.63 7.14
N ILE A 177 11.06 7.58 5.99
CA ILE A 177 9.61 7.85 5.84
C ILE A 177 8.80 6.92 6.74
N PHE A 178 9.05 5.60 6.66
CA PHE A 178 8.31 4.63 7.45
C PHE A 178 8.54 4.83 8.97
N SER A 179 9.79 5.03 9.40
CA SER A 179 10.09 5.28 10.82
C SER A 179 9.44 6.57 11.34
N ALA A 180 9.45 7.65 10.55
CA ALA A 180 8.78 8.89 10.91
C ALA A 180 7.27 8.69 11.02
N LEU A 181 6.67 7.94 10.10
CA LEU A 181 5.23 7.66 10.13
C LEU A 181 4.85 6.86 11.39
N VAL A 182 5.63 5.83 11.73
CA VAL A 182 5.46 5.07 12.98
C VAL A 182 5.57 5.97 14.20
N LEU A 183 6.60 6.83 14.26
CA LEU A 183 6.81 7.75 15.38
C LEU A 183 5.62 8.68 15.57
N PHE A 184 5.21 9.41 14.52
CA PHE A 184 4.11 10.36 14.61
C PHE A 184 2.78 9.68 14.93
N THR A 185 2.52 8.52 14.34
CA THR A 185 1.31 7.74 14.64
C THR A 185 1.30 7.28 16.09
N ALA A 186 2.42 6.75 16.61
CA ALA A 186 2.52 6.35 18.00
C ALA A 186 2.36 7.55 18.96
N SER A 187 2.95 8.69 18.63
CA SER A 187 2.83 9.92 19.42
C SER A 187 1.39 10.42 19.50
N ILE A 188 0.66 10.47 18.37
CA ILE A 188 -0.72 10.96 18.38
C ILE A 188 -1.67 10.00 19.10
N LEU A 189 -1.47 8.68 18.94
CA LEU A 189 -2.27 7.69 19.65
C LEU A 189 -2.01 7.72 21.16
N ALA A 190 -0.75 7.87 21.57
CA ALA A 190 -0.40 8.02 22.98
C ALA A 190 -1.02 9.29 23.58
N PHE A 191 -0.96 10.41 22.86
CA PHE A 191 -1.58 11.67 23.28
C PHE A 191 -3.11 11.56 23.36
N GLY A 192 -3.74 10.98 22.34
CA GLY A 192 -5.19 10.74 22.30
C GLY A 192 -5.66 9.85 23.45
N MET A 193 -4.93 8.76 23.73
CA MET A 193 -5.20 7.90 24.89
C MET A 193 -5.06 8.65 26.21
N ALA A 194 -3.97 9.41 26.40
CA ALA A 194 -3.75 10.19 27.62
C ALA A 194 -4.88 11.21 27.85
N ARG A 195 -5.33 11.88 26.78
CA ARG A 195 -6.47 12.79 26.83
C ARG A 195 -7.78 12.07 27.17
N PHE A 196 -8.05 10.94 26.50
CA PHE A 196 -9.24 10.13 26.77
C PHE A 196 -9.30 9.73 28.24
N LEU A 197 -8.19 9.23 28.79
CA LEU A 197 -8.08 8.89 30.21
C LEU A 197 -8.28 10.13 31.10
N PHE A 198 -7.67 11.27 30.77
CA PHE A 198 -7.84 12.50 31.52
C PHE A 198 -9.30 12.96 31.58
N GLU A 199 -10.02 12.96 30.44
CA GLU A 199 -11.44 13.31 30.40
C GLU A 199 -12.31 12.31 31.17
N LEU A 200 -11.99 11.02 31.07
CA LEU A 200 -12.67 9.97 31.84
C LEU A 200 -12.51 10.20 33.36
N PHE A 201 -11.32 10.60 33.83
CA PHE A 201 -11.08 10.92 35.24
C PHE A 201 -11.70 12.27 35.65
N ARG A 202 -11.60 13.30 34.79
CA ARG A 202 -12.16 14.64 35.05
C ARG A 202 -13.67 14.59 35.24
N ASN A 203 -14.37 13.78 34.45
CA ASN A 203 -15.83 13.67 34.49
C ASN A 203 -16.36 12.75 35.61
N ASN A 204 -15.50 12.38 36.57
CA ASN A 204 -15.79 11.51 37.71
C ASN A 204 -16.43 10.16 37.29
N PRO A 205 -15.65 9.07 37.17
CA PRO A 205 -16.19 7.77 36.76
C PRO A 205 -17.30 7.26 37.69
N LEU A 206 -17.29 7.64 38.97
CA LEU A 206 -18.38 7.34 39.90
C LEU A 206 -19.65 8.13 39.57
N GLY A 207 -19.52 9.37 39.09
CA GLY A 207 -20.64 10.17 38.58
C GLY A 207 -21.29 9.53 37.36
N ILE A 208 -20.50 8.99 36.42
CA ILE A 208 -21.03 8.26 35.25
C ILE A 208 -21.80 6.99 35.66
N VAL A 209 -21.27 6.24 36.64
CA VAL A 209 -21.96 5.05 37.17
C VAL A 209 -23.23 5.45 37.93
N GLN A 210 -23.17 6.53 38.72
CA GLN A 210 -24.32 7.05 39.45
C GLN A 210 -25.39 7.59 38.52
N ASP A 211 -25.02 8.27 37.43
CA ASP A 211 -25.90 8.72 36.35
C ASP A 211 -26.57 7.53 35.65
N PHE A 212 -25.79 6.51 35.29
CA PHE A 212 -26.32 5.27 34.69
C PHE A 212 -27.32 4.56 35.60
N LEU A 213 -26.97 4.39 36.88
CA LEU A 213 -27.88 3.80 37.88
C LEU A 213 -29.10 4.69 38.12
N SER A 214 -28.96 6.01 38.10
CA SER A 214 -30.07 6.93 38.30
C SER A 214 -31.07 6.89 37.13
N TYR A 215 -30.58 6.79 35.90
CA TYR A 215 -31.40 6.57 34.71
C TYR A 215 -32.17 5.24 34.78
N TYR A 216 -31.49 4.16 35.15
CA TYR A 216 -32.08 2.81 35.18
C TYR A 216 -33.04 2.59 36.35
N VAL A 217 -32.76 3.16 37.52
CA VAL A 217 -33.53 2.95 38.75
C VAL A 217 -34.69 3.94 38.88
N TRP A 218 -34.50 5.20 38.51
CA TRP A 218 -35.45 6.27 38.84
C TRP A 218 -36.17 6.87 37.63
N GLY A 219 -35.86 6.42 36.40
CA GLY A 219 -36.59 6.77 35.19
C GLY A 219 -36.72 8.28 34.88
N THR A 220 -35.93 9.13 35.54
CA THR A 220 -36.08 10.58 35.50
C THR A 220 -34.80 11.26 35.00
N GLN A 221 -35.00 12.10 33.98
CA GLN A 221 -34.07 12.97 33.25
C GLN A 221 -33.18 12.34 32.16
N LEU A 222 -33.17 13.02 30.99
CA LEU A 222 -32.42 12.69 29.77
C LEU A 222 -30.90 12.91 29.89
N GLN A 223 -30.47 13.72 30.86
CA GLN A 223 -29.06 14.10 31.07
C GLN A 223 -28.13 12.90 31.38
N PRO A 224 -28.47 11.95 32.28
CA PRO A 224 -27.62 10.78 32.54
C PRO A 224 -27.46 9.84 31.34
N ALA A 225 -28.48 9.71 30.48
CA ALA A 225 -28.36 8.94 29.23
C ALA A 225 -27.36 9.59 28.26
N TYR A 226 -27.30 10.92 28.24
CA TYR A 226 -26.35 11.67 27.40
C TYR A 226 -24.89 11.37 27.77
N ASN A 227 -24.54 11.32 29.05
CA ASN A 227 -23.17 11.04 29.49
C ASN A 227 -22.71 9.62 29.10
N VAL A 228 -23.58 8.62 29.24
CA VAL A 228 -23.29 7.22 28.89
C VAL A 228 -23.15 7.06 27.37
N ILE A 229 -24.06 7.67 26.60
CA ILE A 229 -24.00 7.69 25.13
C ILE A 229 -22.73 8.41 24.66
N TRP A 230 -22.36 9.53 25.30
CA TRP A 230 -21.16 10.29 24.97
C TRP A 230 -19.89 9.48 25.21
N VAL A 231 -19.75 8.79 26.35
CA VAL A 231 -18.59 7.92 26.63
C VAL A 231 -18.54 6.77 25.62
N GLY A 232 -19.67 6.11 25.36
CA GLY A 232 -19.75 5.02 24.38
C GLY A 232 -19.33 5.48 22.99
N ASN A 233 -19.86 6.60 22.51
CA ASN A 233 -19.50 7.20 21.23
C ASN A 233 -18.03 7.59 21.17
N SER A 234 -17.48 8.16 22.25
CA SER A 234 -16.07 8.56 22.32
C SER A 234 -15.13 7.36 22.24
N VAL A 235 -15.46 6.25 22.93
CA VAL A 235 -14.68 5.00 22.85
C VAL A 235 -14.74 4.40 21.45
N VAL A 236 -15.94 4.27 20.90
CA VAL A 236 -16.14 3.71 19.55
C VAL A 236 -15.38 4.54 18.52
N ALA A 237 -15.50 5.86 18.59
CA ALA A 237 -14.80 6.74 17.68
C ALA A 237 -13.28 6.60 17.83
N TYR A 238 -12.73 6.66 19.05
CA TYR A 238 -11.29 6.43 19.28
C TYR A 238 -10.81 5.08 18.72
N LEU A 239 -11.59 4.00 18.86
CA LEU A 239 -11.27 2.69 18.28
C LEU A 239 -11.26 2.72 16.75
N PHE A 240 -12.19 3.42 16.11
CA PHE A 240 -12.21 3.60 14.65
C PHE A 240 -11.01 4.42 14.17
N GLU A 241 -10.63 5.48 14.88
CA GLU A 241 -9.46 6.29 14.56
C GLU A 241 -8.17 5.47 14.69
N PHE A 242 -8.04 4.74 15.79
CA PHE A 242 -6.94 3.80 16.01
C PHE A 242 -6.87 2.77 14.89
N ALA A 243 -8.00 2.17 14.52
CA ALA A 243 -8.06 1.20 13.44
C ALA A 243 -7.62 1.80 12.10
N GLY A 244 -8.03 3.04 11.80
CA GLY A 244 -7.63 3.77 10.60
C GLY A 244 -6.12 4.01 10.52
N LEU A 245 -5.54 4.57 11.59
CA LEU A 245 -4.10 4.82 11.67
C LEU A 245 -3.30 3.51 11.66
N ALA A 246 -3.75 2.48 12.37
CA ALA A 246 -3.14 1.16 12.35
C ALA A 246 -3.19 0.54 10.95
N LEU A 247 -4.30 0.68 10.22
CA LEU A 247 -4.42 0.20 8.85
C LEU A 247 -3.41 0.90 7.92
N ILE A 248 -3.28 2.23 8.01
CA ILE A 248 -2.26 2.97 7.24
C ILE A 248 -0.85 2.46 7.56
N LEU A 249 -0.52 2.23 8.83
CA LEU A 249 0.79 1.69 9.22
C LEU A 249 1.02 0.27 8.68
N ILE A 250 0.02 -0.60 8.74
CA ILE A 250 0.10 -1.97 8.21
C ILE A 250 0.34 -1.92 6.69
N LEU A 251 -0.40 -1.08 5.97
CA LEU A 251 -0.25 -0.93 4.53
C LEU A 251 1.12 -0.34 4.16
N ALA A 252 1.57 0.68 4.89
CA ALA A 252 2.90 1.26 4.72
C ALA A 252 4.00 0.23 4.98
N PHE A 253 3.85 -0.62 6.02
CA PHE A 253 4.80 -1.67 6.34
C PHE A 253 4.85 -2.77 5.27
N ILE A 254 3.70 -3.23 4.79
CA ILE A 254 3.62 -4.22 3.70
C ILE A 254 4.27 -3.65 2.44
N ASN A 255 4.01 -2.38 2.12
CA ASN A 255 4.61 -1.74 0.97
C ASN A 255 6.13 -1.55 1.13
N TYR A 256 6.59 -1.10 2.30
CA TYR A 256 8.00 -0.96 2.62
C TYR A 256 8.78 -2.28 2.51
N THR A 257 8.24 -3.37 3.08
CA THR A 257 8.88 -4.69 2.96
C THR A 257 8.89 -5.20 1.51
N THR A 258 7.82 -4.94 0.74
CA THR A 258 7.75 -5.33 -0.68
C THR A 258 8.71 -4.51 -1.55
N LEU A 259 8.88 -3.23 -1.25
CA LEU A 259 9.90 -2.36 -1.85
C LEU A 259 11.29 -2.93 -1.65
N LEU A 260 11.63 -3.31 -0.41
CA LEU A 260 12.94 -3.90 -0.12
C LEU A 260 13.17 -5.20 -0.88
N ARG A 261 12.18 -6.09 -0.95
CA ARG A 261 12.30 -7.33 -1.74
C ARG A 261 12.48 -7.06 -3.23
N SER A 262 11.76 -6.08 -3.76
CA SER A 262 11.88 -5.69 -5.18
C SER A 262 13.30 -5.21 -5.49
N ARG A 263 13.89 -4.39 -4.60
CA ARG A 263 15.29 -3.93 -4.74
C ARG A 263 16.27 -5.08 -4.89
N GLU A 264 16.15 -6.10 -4.05
CA GLU A 264 17.02 -7.28 -4.09
C GLU A 264 16.90 -8.01 -5.43
N HIS A 265 15.68 -8.16 -5.97
CA HIS A 265 15.46 -8.76 -7.29
C HIS A 265 16.09 -7.96 -8.43
N TYR A 266 15.97 -6.63 -8.42
CA TYR A 266 16.62 -5.77 -9.43
C TYR A 266 18.15 -5.76 -9.28
N ALA A 267 18.66 -5.83 -8.05
CA ALA A 267 20.10 -5.95 -7.80
C ALA A 267 20.64 -7.30 -8.24
N ASP A 268 19.86 -8.38 -8.11
CA ASP A 268 20.23 -9.69 -8.64
C ASP A 268 20.37 -9.66 -10.16
N LEU A 269 19.37 -9.13 -10.87
CA LEU A 269 19.44 -9.02 -12.33
C LEU A 269 20.60 -8.13 -12.79
N GLY A 270 20.84 -7.01 -12.09
CA GLY A 270 22.00 -6.17 -12.34
C GLY A 270 23.32 -6.91 -12.11
N GLY A 271 23.38 -7.73 -11.06
CA GLY A 271 24.55 -8.56 -10.75
C GLY A 271 24.80 -9.59 -11.85
N CYS A 272 23.74 -10.23 -12.35
CA CYS A 272 23.82 -11.15 -13.50
C CYS A 272 24.38 -10.46 -14.75
N PHE A 273 24.04 -9.20 -15.01
CA PHE A 273 24.61 -8.46 -16.14
C PHE A 273 26.13 -8.21 -15.99
N ILE A 274 26.63 -8.06 -14.76
CA ILE A 274 28.05 -7.77 -14.49
C ILE A 274 28.91 -9.05 -14.52
N VAL A 275 28.44 -10.14 -13.90
CA VAL A 275 29.24 -11.38 -13.68
C VAL A 275 28.65 -12.64 -14.29
N GLY A 276 27.47 -12.57 -14.92
CA GLY A 276 26.71 -13.73 -15.40
C GLY A 276 25.76 -14.30 -14.33
N SER A 277 24.79 -15.10 -14.77
CA SER A 277 23.77 -15.68 -13.89
C SER A 277 24.30 -16.80 -12.98
N GLY A 278 25.25 -17.60 -13.46
CA GLY A 278 25.80 -18.76 -12.74
C GLY A 278 26.41 -18.42 -11.37
N PRO A 279 27.39 -17.50 -11.28
CA PRO A 279 28.01 -17.13 -10.01
C PRO A 279 27.00 -16.60 -8.99
N LEU A 280 26.07 -15.74 -9.42
CA LEU A 280 25.06 -15.18 -8.54
C LEU A 280 24.05 -16.23 -8.07
N ALA A 281 23.57 -17.09 -8.97
CA ALA A 281 22.71 -18.21 -8.61
C ALA A 281 23.41 -19.16 -7.61
N GLY A 282 24.72 -19.36 -7.75
CA GLY A 282 25.54 -20.10 -6.79
C GLY A 282 25.48 -19.47 -5.39
N VAL A 283 25.75 -18.16 -5.28
CA VAL A 283 25.67 -17.42 -4.00
C VAL A 283 24.29 -17.51 -3.37
N VAL A 284 23.23 -17.26 -4.15
CA VAL A 284 21.85 -17.33 -3.66
C VAL A 284 21.45 -18.75 -3.27
N GLY A 285 21.89 -19.77 -4.03
CA GLY A 285 21.59 -21.17 -3.78
C GLY A 285 22.24 -21.74 -2.51
N MET A 286 23.33 -21.13 -2.04
CA MET A 286 23.96 -21.49 -0.76
C MET A 286 23.19 -20.99 0.46
N ALA A 287 22.28 -20.03 0.30
CA ALA A 287 21.45 -19.56 1.40
C ALA A 287 20.47 -20.69 1.81
N SER A 288 20.59 -21.14 3.06
CA SER A 288 19.79 -22.26 3.57
C SER A 288 18.29 -21.99 3.41
N PRO A 289 17.51 -22.94 2.83
CA PRO A 289 16.08 -22.77 2.66
C PRO A 289 15.38 -22.83 4.02
N MET A 290 15.19 -21.67 4.65
CA MET A 290 14.35 -21.61 5.84
C MET A 290 12.88 -21.72 5.42
N ARG A 291 12.19 -22.79 5.88
CA ARG A 291 10.72 -22.85 5.84
C ARG A 291 10.16 -21.75 6.72
N LYS A 292 9.79 -20.62 6.10
CA LYS A 292 9.12 -19.50 6.79
C LYS A 292 7.61 -19.67 6.69
N SER A 293 6.90 -19.53 7.81
CA SER A 293 5.44 -19.40 7.87
C SER A 293 4.97 -18.21 7.03
N LEU A 294 3.70 -18.18 6.63
CA LEU A 294 3.14 -17.09 5.83
C LEU A 294 3.36 -15.72 6.51
N PHE A 295 3.14 -15.63 7.82
CA PHE A 295 3.40 -14.40 8.58
C PHE A 295 4.89 -13.99 8.53
N ARG A 296 5.82 -14.93 8.73
CA ARG A 296 7.27 -14.66 8.59
C ARG A 296 7.65 -14.23 7.18
N ARG A 297 6.94 -14.70 6.14
CA ARG A 297 7.16 -14.25 4.76
C ARG A 297 6.66 -12.83 4.56
N LEU A 298 5.52 -12.45 5.14
CA LEU A 298 4.98 -11.10 5.05
C LEU A 298 5.88 -10.05 5.71
N ILE A 299 6.51 -10.38 6.84
CA ILE A 299 7.40 -9.45 7.57
C ILE A 299 8.88 -9.49 7.13
N ALA A 300 9.27 -10.43 6.24
CA ALA A 300 10.67 -10.58 5.85
C ALA A 300 11.15 -9.42 4.96
N PHE A 301 12.28 -8.80 5.31
CA PHE A 301 12.87 -7.72 4.50
C PHE A 301 13.57 -8.22 3.22
N HIS A 302 14.06 -9.46 3.23
CA HIS A 302 14.69 -10.10 2.07
C HIS A 302 13.75 -11.14 1.43
N PRO A 303 13.79 -11.27 0.09
CA PRO A 303 13.05 -12.32 -0.60
C PRO A 303 13.60 -13.70 -0.25
N LEU A 304 12.80 -14.73 -0.47
CA LEU A 304 13.25 -16.11 -0.30
C LEU A 304 14.32 -16.44 -1.36
N PRO A 305 15.34 -17.25 -1.06
CA PRO A 305 16.36 -17.66 -2.04
C PRO A 305 15.74 -18.25 -3.31
N GLN A 306 14.69 -19.06 -3.18
CA GLN A 306 13.95 -19.64 -4.30
C GLN A 306 13.30 -18.58 -5.20
N ALA A 307 12.77 -17.49 -4.61
CA ALA A 307 12.19 -16.40 -5.38
C ALA A 307 13.28 -15.61 -6.13
N ARG A 308 14.44 -15.41 -5.53
CA ARG A 308 15.61 -14.79 -6.18
C ARG A 308 16.10 -15.65 -7.35
N LEU A 309 16.26 -16.97 -7.14
CA LEU A 309 16.64 -17.92 -8.20
C LEU A 309 15.62 -17.95 -9.34
N ALA A 310 14.32 -17.90 -9.02
CA ALA A 310 13.27 -17.85 -10.05
C ALA A 310 13.37 -16.58 -10.91
N VAL A 311 13.64 -15.42 -10.31
CA VAL A 311 13.85 -14.17 -11.05
C VAL A 311 15.13 -14.20 -11.89
N ILE A 312 16.22 -14.79 -11.37
CA ILE A 312 17.47 -14.97 -12.15
C ILE A 312 17.22 -15.88 -13.37
N ALA A 313 16.42 -16.93 -13.20
CA ALA A 313 16.08 -17.87 -14.27
C ALA A 313 15.08 -17.30 -15.29
N ASP A 314 14.14 -16.47 -14.83
CA ASP A 314 13.09 -15.84 -15.66
C ASP A 314 12.96 -14.34 -15.32
N PRO A 315 13.88 -13.48 -15.81
CA PRO A 315 13.85 -12.05 -15.53
C PRO A 315 12.55 -11.31 -15.92
N PRO A 316 11.87 -11.63 -17.05
CA PRO A 316 10.59 -11.02 -17.40
C PRO A 316 9.50 -11.15 -16.34
N SER A 317 9.54 -12.19 -15.48
CA SER A 317 8.58 -12.37 -14.39
C SER A 317 8.53 -11.19 -13.42
N LEU A 318 9.63 -10.44 -13.27
CA LEU A 318 9.71 -9.26 -12.40
C LEU A 318 8.88 -8.07 -12.92
N LEU A 319 8.53 -8.07 -14.21
CA LEU A 319 7.76 -7.00 -14.83
C LEU A 319 6.26 -7.17 -14.60
N VAL A 320 5.79 -8.40 -14.41
CA VAL A 320 4.36 -8.68 -14.23
C VAL A 320 3.92 -8.23 -12.84
N PRO A 321 3.09 -7.18 -12.71
CA PRO A 321 2.56 -6.81 -11.41
C PRO A 321 1.69 -7.95 -10.87
N SER A 322 1.87 -8.30 -9.60
CA SER A 322 0.96 -9.25 -8.96
C SER A 322 -0.43 -8.62 -8.76
N ASN A 323 -1.48 -9.44 -8.74
CA ASN A 323 -2.85 -8.97 -8.47
C ASN A 323 -2.96 -8.21 -7.15
N TRP A 324 -2.15 -8.57 -6.16
CA TRP A 324 -2.09 -7.87 -4.88
C TRP A 324 -1.47 -6.47 -4.99
N GLU A 325 -0.50 -6.26 -5.89
CA GLU A 325 0.05 -4.93 -6.13
C GLU A 325 -1.01 -4.02 -6.73
N VAL A 326 -1.76 -4.53 -7.70
CA VAL A 326 -2.84 -3.80 -8.37
C VAL A 326 -3.99 -3.51 -7.40
N ALA A 327 -4.41 -4.50 -6.61
CA ALA A 327 -5.40 -4.30 -5.57
C ALA A 327 -4.93 -3.26 -4.53
N PHE A 328 -3.68 -3.36 -4.05
CA PHE A 328 -3.14 -2.39 -3.12
C PHE A 328 -3.14 -0.97 -3.68
N SER A 329 -2.71 -0.80 -4.94
CA SER A 329 -2.78 0.48 -5.64
C SER A 329 -4.22 1.02 -5.64
N GLY A 330 -5.19 0.22 -6.08
CA GLY A 330 -6.59 0.64 -6.12
C GLY A 330 -7.11 1.07 -4.74
N TYR A 331 -6.77 0.35 -3.67
CA TYR A 331 -7.16 0.74 -2.30
C TYR A 331 -6.61 2.11 -1.91
N VAL A 332 -5.30 2.34 -2.09
CA VAL A 332 -4.67 3.62 -1.77
C VAL A 332 -5.33 4.76 -2.54
N PHE A 333 -5.69 4.52 -3.81
CA PHE A 333 -6.40 5.50 -4.63
C PHE A 333 -7.80 5.81 -4.12
N GLY A 334 -8.53 4.80 -3.63
CA GLY A 334 -9.85 5.00 -3.03
C GLY A 334 -9.78 5.88 -1.79
N VAL A 335 -8.77 5.65 -0.94
CA VAL A 335 -8.52 6.47 0.25
C VAL A 335 -8.19 7.92 -0.13
N ILE A 336 -7.26 8.13 -1.08
CA ILE A 336 -6.89 9.49 -1.55
C ILE A 336 -8.11 10.22 -2.10
N THR A 337 -8.91 9.55 -2.94
CA THR A 337 -10.09 10.14 -3.56
C THR A 337 -11.14 10.54 -2.52
N GLN A 338 -11.32 9.71 -1.49
CA GLN A 338 -12.24 10.01 -0.41
C GLN A 338 -11.75 11.18 0.47
N ASN A 339 -10.44 11.29 0.72
CA ASN A 339 -9.88 12.45 1.43
C ASN A 339 -10.04 13.75 0.62
N LEU A 340 -9.78 13.70 -0.70
CA LEU A 340 -10.03 14.84 -1.60
C LEU A 340 -11.46 15.34 -1.50
N TYR A 341 -12.40 14.40 -1.54
CA TYR A 341 -13.81 14.72 -1.46
C TYR A 341 -14.18 15.32 -0.10
N ALA A 342 -13.72 14.71 1.00
CA ALA A 342 -13.98 15.20 2.34
C ALA A 342 -13.41 16.62 2.55
N GLY A 343 -12.20 16.89 2.08
CA GLY A 343 -11.60 18.22 2.11
C GLY A 343 -12.38 19.26 1.30
N GLY A 344 -12.86 18.88 0.11
CA GLY A 344 -13.72 19.75 -0.71
C GLY A 344 -15.09 20.03 -0.10
N PHE A 345 -15.69 19.04 0.56
CA PHE A 345 -16.97 19.20 1.25
C PHE A 345 -16.87 20.17 2.43
N LEU A 346 -15.83 20.04 3.27
CA LEU A 346 -15.57 20.96 4.37
C LEU A 346 -15.43 22.40 3.88
N HIS A 347 -14.77 22.60 2.73
CA HIS A 347 -14.63 23.92 2.11
C HIS A 347 -15.96 24.52 1.62
N ASN A 348 -16.85 23.69 1.04
CA ASN A 348 -18.08 24.15 0.40
C ASN A 348 -19.28 24.33 1.33
N SER A 349 -19.28 23.76 2.54
CA SER A 349 -20.42 23.76 3.48
C SER A 349 -20.79 25.12 4.11
N GLY A 350 -20.21 26.24 3.65
CA GLY A 350 -20.83 27.56 3.79
C GLY A 350 -20.83 28.21 5.18
N THR A 351 -20.38 27.54 6.24
CA THR A 351 -20.21 28.15 7.60
C THR A 351 -19.01 29.09 7.73
N TYR A 352 -18.30 29.35 6.63
CA TYR A 352 -17.02 30.05 6.56
C TYR A 352 -17.11 31.45 5.91
N THR A 353 -18.26 32.12 5.91
CA THR A 353 -18.53 33.09 4.82
C THR A 353 -17.66 34.34 4.74
N ASP A 354 -17.25 35.05 5.81
CA ASP A 354 -16.93 36.46 5.54
C ASP A 354 -15.56 37.04 5.97
N TYR A 355 -14.76 36.40 6.85
CA TYR A 355 -13.47 37.00 7.26
C TYR A 355 -12.21 36.15 6.98
N LEU A 356 -12.36 34.85 6.69
CA LEU A 356 -11.25 33.92 6.40
C LEU A 356 -11.11 33.55 4.92
N LYS A 357 -12.15 33.81 4.09
CA LYS A 357 -12.19 33.46 2.66
C LYS A 357 -11.21 34.22 1.78
N GLN A 358 -10.58 35.31 2.22
CA GLN A 358 -9.68 36.11 1.38
C GLN A 358 -8.20 36.01 1.78
N ALA A 359 -7.85 35.76 3.04
CA ALA A 359 -6.45 35.79 3.48
C ALA A 359 -5.78 34.40 3.55
N VAL A 360 -6.55 33.32 3.77
CA VAL A 360 -6.02 31.95 3.98
C VAL A 360 -6.35 31.02 2.80
N SER A 361 -7.37 31.35 2.00
CA SER A 361 -7.92 30.53 0.92
C SER A 361 -7.00 30.25 -0.27
N GLY A 362 -5.86 30.95 -0.41
CA GLY A 362 -4.90 30.66 -1.48
C GLY A 362 -4.07 29.40 -1.18
N TRP A 363 -3.48 29.33 0.02
CA TRP A 363 -2.51 28.29 0.38
C TRP A 363 -3.15 27.05 1.02
N SER A 364 -4.22 27.21 1.82
CA SER A 364 -4.92 26.06 2.40
C SER A 364 -5.73 25.30 1.37
N SER A 365 -6.43 26.01 0.47
CA SER A 365 -7.08 25.37 -0.67
C SER A 365 -6.04 24.67 -1.55
N PHE A 366 -4.86 25.26 -1.76
CA PHE A 366 -3.78 24.60 -2.50
C PHE A 366 -3.26 23.34 -1.79
N LEU A 367 -3.00 23.35 -0.49
CA LEU A 367 -2.55 22.14 0.21
C LEU A 367 -3.65 21.06 0.30
N VAL A 368 -4.91 21.44 0.47
CA VAL A 368 -6.04 20.50 0.58
C VAL A 368 -6.46 19.95 -0.79
N THR A 369 -6.34 20.73 -1.87
CA THR A 369 -6.74 20.28 -3.22
C THR A 369 -5.57 19.90 -4.11
N ALA A 370 -4.48 20.66 -4.13
CA ALA A 370 -3.34 20.41 -5.00
C ALA A 370 -2.44 19.28 -4.47
N LEU A 371 -2.30 19.08 -3.15
CA LEU A 371 -1.55 17.93 -2.63
C LEU A 371 -2.19 16.63 -3.10
N PRO A 372 -3.50 16.39 -2.91
CA PRO A 372 -4.01 15.10 -3.26
C PRO A 372 -4.38 14.99 -4.75
N LEU A 373 -4.57 16.11 -5.49
CA LEU A 373 -4.50 16.10 -6.97
C LEU A 373 -3.11 15.69 -7.45
N GLY A 374 -2.05 16.18 -6.80
CA GLY A 374 -0.67 15.75 -7.03
C GLY A 374 -0.51 14.25 -6.76
N LEU A 375 -1.04 13.75 -5.64
CA LEU A 375 -1.08 12.31 -5.34
C LEU A 375 -1.88 11.52 -6.38
N MET A 376 -2.99 12.06 -6.86
CA MET A 376 -3.81 11.45 -7.91
C MET A 376 -3.03 11.32 -9.22
N LEU A 377 -2.32 12.37 -9.65
CA LEU A 377 -1.44 12.36 -10.82
C LEU A 377 -0.29 11.36 -10.66
N ILE A 378 0.37 11.39 -9.50
CA ILE A 378 1.42 10.44 -9.13
C ILE A 378 0.90 9.00 -9.20
N PHE A 379 -0.34 8.77 -8.76
CA PHE A 379 -0.97 7.46 -8.80
C PHE A 379 -1.31 7.02 -10.23
N LEU A 380 -1.84 7.92 -11.06
CA LEU A 380 -2.05 7.67 -12.49
C LEU A 380 -0.74 7.28 -13.19
N LEU A 381 0.39 7.89 -12.79
CA LEU A 381 1.71 7.49 -13.28
C LEU A 381 2.11 6.07 -12.83
N VAL A 382 1.82 5.69 -11.57
CA VAL A 382 2.06 4.31 -11.07
C VAL A 382 1.19 3.30 -11.82
N LEU A 383 -0.08 3.60 -12.05
CA LEU A 383 -0.95 2.73 -12.86
C LEU A 383 -0.45 2.61 -14.30
N GLY A 384 -0.08 3.74 -14.90
CA GLY A 384 0.48 3.79 -16.24
C GLY A 384 1.74 2.93 -16.35
N SER A 385 2.63 3.01 -15.36
CA SER A 385 3.85 2.20 -15.34
C SER A 385 3.56 0.70 -15.14
N GLN A 386 2.62 0.35 -14.24
CA GLN A 386 2.19 -1.05 -14.05
C GLN A 386 1.59 -1.64 -15.33
N ASN A 387 0.73 -0.89 -16.01
CA ASN A 387 0.14 -1.28 -17.30
C ASN A 387 1.20 -1.41 -18.41
N LEU A 388 2.16 -0.49 -18.45
CA LEU A 388 3.28 -0.56 -19.39
C LEU A 388 4.12 -1.81 -19.14
N ARG A 389 4.49 -2.11 -17.89
CA ARG A 389 5.25 -3.32 -17.56
C ARG A 389 4.49 -4.60 -17.89
N ALA A 390 3.19 -4.64 -17.58
CA ALA A 390 2.34 -5.78 -17.95
C ALA A 390 2.29 -5.99 -19.47
N SER A 391 2.23 -4.90 -20.24
CA SER A 391 2.23 -4.93 -21.71
C SER A 391 3.58 -5.34 -22.29
N VAL A 392 4.69 -4.85 -21.72
CA VAL A 392 6.05 -5.26 -22.09
C VAL A 392 6.27 -6.74 -21.78
N ALA A 393 5.86 -7.21 -20.60
CA ALA A 393 5.95 -8.62 -20.22
C ALA A 393 5.15 -9.51 -21.18
N ALA A 394 3.95 -9.07 -21.60
CA ALA A 394 3.15 -9.78 -22.58
C ALA A 394 3.81 -9.84 -23.97
N GLY A 395 4.55 -8.79 -24.36
CA GLY A 395 5.35 -8.79 -25.59
C GLY A 395 6.52 -9.78 -25.57
N PHE A 396 7.00 -10.17 -24.38
CA PHE A 396 8.03 -11.22 -24.23
C PHE A 396 7.46 -12.64 -24.33
N GLU A 397 6.21 -12.86 -23.96
CA GLU A 397 5.50 -14.12 -24.18
C GLU A 397 5.09 -14.29 -25.67
N ARG A 398 6.03 -14.12 -26.62
CA ARG A 398 5.80 -14.32 -28.06
C ARG A 398 5.32 -15.76 -28.29
N GLY A 399 4.00 -15.95 -28.39
CA GLY A 399 3.36 -17.25 -28.56
C GLY A 399 2.15 -17.48 -27.64
N ALA A 400 2.03 -16.73 -26.54
CA ALA A 400 0.77 -16.68 -25.82
C ALA A 400 -0.23 -15.88 -26.66
N GLY A 401 -1.37 -16.49 -27.02
CA GLY A 401 -2.41 -15.78 -27.77
C GLY A 401 -2.90 -14.51 -27.05
N PHE A 402 -3.66 -13.67 -27.74
CA PHE A 402 -4.21 -12.42 -27.19
C PHE A 402 -5.10 -12.63 -25.94
N ALA A 403 -5.71 -13.81 -25.79
CA ALA A 403 -6.68 -14.10 -24.73
C ALA A 403 -6.09 -14.11 -23.30
N PRO A 404 -4.97 -14.80 -23.00
CA PRO A 404 -4.29 -14.68 -21.70
C PRO A 404 -3.93 -13.26 -21.28
N TYR A 405 -3.50 -12.42 -22.22
CA TYR A 405 -3.20 -11.01 -21.96
C TYR A 405 -4.47 -10.25 -21.53
N LEU A 406 -5.53 -10.35 -22.32
CA LEU A 406 -6.83 -9.77 -22.00
C LEU A 406 -7.33 -10.22 -20.61
N LEU A 407 -7.24 -11.50 -20.29
CA LEU A 407 -7.67 -12.02 -18.99
C LEU A 407 -6.85 -11.45 -17.82
N ARG A 408 -5.53 -11.31 -17.97
CA ARG A 408 -4.69 -10.71 -16.93
C ARG A 408 -5.03 -9.23 -16.73
N SER A 409 -5.20 -8.47 -17.81
CA SER A 409 -5.60 -7.06 -17.77
C SER A 409 -6.98 -6.88 -17.15
N ALA A 410 -7.93 -7.77 -17.45
CA ALA A 410 -9.25 -7.81 -16.83
C ALA A 410 -9.20 -7.98 -15.32
N LEU A 411 -8.42 -8.97 -14.88
CA LEU A 411 -8.30 -9.31 -13.47
C LEU A 411 -7.60 -8.19 -12.71
N ALA A 412 -6.57 -7.58 -13.30
CA ALA A 412 -5.91 -6.39 -12.77
C ALA A 412 -6.93 -5.24 -12.61
N ALA A 413 -7.68 -4.90 -13.66
CA ALA A 413 -8.71 -3.86 -13.60
C ALA A 413 -9.76 -4.16 -12.51
N PHE A 414 -10.27 -5.39 -12.44
CA PHE A 414 -11.21 -5.79 -11.40
C PHE A 414 -10.62 -5.65 -9.99
N CYS A 415 -9.41 -6.16 -9.77
CA CYS A 415 -8.71 -6.04 -8.48
C CYS A 415 -8.54 -4.56 -8.09
N MET A 416 -8.19 -3.70 -9.03
CA MET A 416 -8.04 -2.26 -8.82
C MET A 416 -9.36 -1.58 -8.45
N PHE A 417 -10.44 -1.83 -9.21
CA PHE A 417 -11.73 -1.19 -8.94
C PHE A 417 -12.37 -1.67 -7.65
N ALA A 418 -12.31 -2.98 -7.38
CA ALA A 418 -12.85 -3.55 -6.14
C ALA A 418 -12.13 -3.00 -4.91
N SER A 419 -10.80 -2.89 -4.97
CA SER A 419 -10.03 -2.33 -3.87
C SER A 419 -10.16 -0.82 -3.77
N PHE A 420 -10.31 -0.11 -4.88
CA PHE A 420 -10.67 1.32 -4.88
C PHE A 420 -11.97 1.58 -4.14
N ALA A 421 -13.03 0.82 -4.46
CA ALA A 421 -14.29 0.90 -3.73
C ALA A 421 -14.06 0.62 -2.24
N ALA A 422 -13.30 -0.43 -1.90
CA ALA A 422 -12.95 -0.73 -0.51
C ALA A 422 -12.20 0.43 0.18
N GLY A 423 -11.28 1.11 -0.53
CA GLY A 423 -10.57 2.28 -0.02
C GLY A 423 -11.49 3.47 0.23
N CYS A 424 -12.49 3.71 -0.62
CA CYS A 424 -13.49 4.76 -0.38
C CYS A 424 -14.40 4.43 0.82
N ILE A 425 -14.78 3.16 1.01
CA ILE A 425 -15.68 2.71 2.09
C ILE A 425 -14.95 2.69 3.44
N LEU A 426 -13.78 2.07 3.47
CA LEU A 426 -13.04 1.77 4.70
C LEU A 426 -12.20 2.97 5.18
N ASN A 427 -12.30 4.12 4.52
CA ASN A 427 -11.68 5.35 5.00
C ASN A 427 -12.39 5.80 6.29
N THR A 428 -11.79 5.44 7.42
CA THR A 428 -12.29 5.66 8.78
C THR A 428 -12.50 7.13 9.12
N SER A 429 -11.80 8.02 8.44
CA SER A 429 -11.76 9.45 8.76
C SER A 429 -13.03 10.17 8.34
N PHE A 430 -13.66 9.67 7.28
CA PHE A 430 -14.99 10.14 6.89
C PHE A 430 -16.05 9.63 7.87
N LEU A 431 -15.93 8.38 8.35
CA LEU A 431 -16.81 7.83 9.36
C LEU A 431 -16.68 8.56 10.71
N SER A 432 -15.46 8.89 11.14
CA SER A 432 -15.24 9.58 12.42
C SER A 432 -15.84 11.00 12.41
N VAL A 433 -15.61 11.79 11.36
CA VAL A 433 -16.21 13.14 11.24
C VAL A 433 -17.74 13.09 11.33
N LYS A 434 -18.38 12.10 10.71
CA LYS A 434 -19.83 11.90 10.82
C LYS A 434 -20.29 11.48 12.22
N LEU A 435 -19.54 10.59 12.87
CA LEU A 435 -19.82 10.14 14.24
C LEU A 435 -19.70 11.27 15.28
N PHE A 436 -18.72 12.17 15.12
CA PHE A 436 -18.47 13.25 16.10
C PHE A 436 -19.34 14.50 15.89
N GLY A 437 -19.76 14.81 14.67
CA GLY A 437 -20.46 16.08 14.36
C GLY A 437 -21.93 16.08 14.79
N ASN A 438 -22.71 15.07 14.40
CA ASN A 438 -24.09 14.86 14.81
C ASN A 438 -24.48 13.40 14.45
N PRO A 439 -24.91 12.55 15.39
CA PRO A 439 -25.35 11.19 15.08
C PRO A 439 -26.50 11.12 14.07
N GLU A 440 -27.29 12.19 13.89
CA GLU A 440 -28.29 12.27 12.81
C GLU A 440 -27.65 12.29 11.41
N ASN A 441 -26.41 12.76 11.28
CA ASN A 441 -25.63 12.74 10.03
C ASN A 441 -25.09 11.34 9.68
N LEU A 442 -25.21 10.35 10.56
CA LEU A 442 -24.92 8.95 10.21
C LEU A 442 -25.95 8.40 9.21
N TYR A 443 -27.18 8.93 9.24
CA TYR A 443 -28.26 8.48 8.36
C TYR A 443 -28.16 9.09 6.96
N THR A 444 -27.46 10.22 6.81
CA THR A 444 -27.11 10.78 5.51
C THR A 444 -25.79 10.17 5.04
N VAL A 445 -25.79 8.89 4.63
CA VAL A 445 -24.72 8.44 3.72
C VAL A 445 -24.82 9.30 2.49
N ASP A 446 -23.71 9.99 2.21
CA ASP A 446 -23.66 10.97 1.15
C ASP A 446 -23.95 10.27 -0.17
N ILE A 447 -24.86 10.84 -0.97
CA ILE A 447 -25.24 10.35 -2.29
C ILE A 447 -23.99 10.04 -3.11
N LEU A 448 -22.86 10.73 -2.90
CA LEU A 448 -21.62 10.44 -3.60
C LEU A 448 -20.87 9.19 -3.09
N THR A 449 -20.81 8.92 -1.78
CA THR A 449 -20.27 7.65 -1.26
C THR A 449 -21.09 6.49 -1.81
N PHE A 450 -22.40 6.68 -1.86
CA PHE A 450 -23.33 5.73 -2.46
C PHE A 450 -23.13 5.58 -3.98
N SER A 451 -23.06 6.67 -4.73
CA SER A 451 -22.88 6.69 -6.18
C SER A 451 -21.53 6.10 -6.60
N THR A 452 -20.48 6.34 -5.82
CA THR A 452 -19.15 5.75 -6.04
C THR A 452 -19.19 4.24 -5.83
N LEU A 453 -19.93 3.78 -4.82
CA LEU A 453 -20.15 2.36 -4.53
C LEU A 453 -20.95 1.66 -5.65
N VAL A 454 -22.04 2.29 -6.09
CA VAL A 454 -22.89 1.82 -7.18
C VAL A 454 -22.10 1.80 -8.49
N GLY A 455 -21.40 2.89 -8.80
CA GLY A 455 -20.58 3.02 -10.01
C GLY A 455 -19.45 2.01 -10.07
N ALA A 456 -18.70 1.83 -8.97
CA ALA A 456 -17.63 0.85 -8.91
C ALA A 456 -18.16 -0.58 -9.05
N THR A 457 -19.30 -0.89 -8.42
CA THR A 457 -19.95 -2.21 -8.51
C THR A 457 -20.53 -2.46 -9.89
N ALA A 458 -21.13 -1.46 -10.53
CA ALA A 458 -21.65 -1.54 -11.90
C ALA A 458 -20.52 -1.70 -12.93
N ILE A 459 -19.42 -0.98 -12.80
CA ILE A 459 -18.23 -1.13 -13.66
C ILE A 459 -17.61 -2.51 -13.44
N ALA A 460 -17.45 -2.95 -12.20
CA ALA A 460 -16.94 -4.28 -11.88
C ALA A 460 -17.83 -5.37 -12.50
N ALA A 461 -19.16 -5.26 -12.36
CA ALA A 461 -20.12 -6.19 -12.95
C ALA A 461 -20.13 -6.15 -14.48
N PHE A 462 -20.02 -4.97 -15.10
CA PHE A 462 -19.97 -4.80 -16.56
C PHE A 462 -18.69 -5.39 -17.15
N VAL A 463 -17.54 -5.08 -16.56
CA VAL A 463 -16.24 -5.65 -16.92
C VAL A 463 -16.33 -7.17 -16.78
N PHE A 464 -16.79 -7.68 -15.64
CA PHE A 464 -16.90 -9.12 -15.42
C PHE A 464 -17.85 -9.81 -16.42
N GLY A 465 -19.01 -9.21 -16.71
CA GLY A 465 -19.99 -9.72 -17.66
C GLY A 465 -19.50 -9.72 -19.11
N PHE A 466 -18.85 -8.63 -19.55
CA PHE A 466 -18.25 -8.53 -20.88
C PHE A 466 -17.13 -9.56 -21.07
N TYR A 467 -16.26 -9.73 -20.07
CA TYR A 467 -15.20 -10.73 -20.12
C TYR A 467 -15.74 -12.17 -20.10
N PHE A 468 -16.78 -12.43 -19.30
CA PHE A 468 -17.40 -13.75 -19.21
C PHE A 468 -18.00 -14.19 -20.56
N ARG A 469 -18.69 -13.27 -21.25
CA ARG A 469 -19.26 -13.50 -22.59
C ARG A 469 -18.20 -13.85 -23.64
N ASN A 470 -17.03 -13.22 -23.57
CA ASN A 470 -15.99 -13.37 -24.60
C ASN A 470 -15.01 -14.53 -24.32
N LEU A 471 -14.79 -14.91 -23.06
CA LEU A 471 -13.85 -16.00 -22.70
C LEU A 471 -14.53 -17.37 -22.63
N TYR A 472 -15.84 -17.40 -22.38
CA TYR A 472 -16.63 -18.62 -22.35
C TYR A 472 -17.79 -18.47 -23.34
N PRO A 473 -17.59 -18.79 -24.63
CA PRO A 473 -18.74 -18.93 -25.52
C PRO A 473 -19.72 -19.90 -24.86
N ILE A 474 -21.02 -19.65 -24.96
CA ILE A 474 -22.08 -20.41 -24.27
C ILE A 474 -21.92 -21.94 -24.48
N SER A 475 -21.28 -22.35 -25.58
CA SER A 475 -20.87 -23.73 -25.86
C SER A 475 -19.91 -24.36 -24.82
N SER A 476 -19.04 -23.58 -24.18
CA SER A 476 -18.10 -24.04 -23.13
C SER A 476 -18.80 -24.45 -21.83
N PHE A 477 -20.06 -24.05 -21.62
CA PHE A 477 -20.86 -24.46 -20.45
C PHE A 477 -21.45 -25.87 -20.57
N ARG A 478 -21.36 -26.50 -21.75
CA ARG A 478 -21.91 -27.86 -21.96
C ARG A 478 -21.25 -28.92 -21.08
N GLY A 479 -20.01 -28.70 -20.63
CA GLY A 479 -19.27 -29.61 -19.74
C GLY A 479 -19.50 -29.41 -18.23
N LEU A 480 -20.23 -28.37 -17.80
CA LEU A 480 -20.56 -28.17 -16.39
C LEU A 480 -21.78 -29.02 -16.00
N SER A 481 -21.79 -29.56 -14.78
CA SER A 481 -22.96 -30.26 -14.25
C SER A 481 -24.18 -29.33 -14.30
N ALA A 482 -25.37 -29.89 -14.50
CA ALA A 482 -26.61 -29.11 -14.55
C ALA A 482 -26.79 -28.25 -13.29
N SER A 483 -26.37 -28.76 -12.13
CA SER A 483 -26.38 -28.05 -10.85
C SER A 483 -25.48 -26.81 -10.84
N LEU A 484 -24.27 -26.89 -11.39
CA LEU A 484 -23.38 -25.73 -11.47
C LEU A 484 -23.89 -24.67 -12.45
N ARG A 485 -24.48 -25.08 -13.57
CA ARG A 485 -25.15 -24.16 -14.51
C ARG A 485 -26.35 -23.47 -13.85
N ALA A 486 -27.17 -24.21 -13.12
CA ALA A 486 -28.32 -23.67 -12.40
C ALA A 486 -27.91 -22.68 -11.30
N ILE A 487 -26.87 -23.00 -10.51
CA ILE A 487 -26.32 -22.07 -9.51
C ILE A 487 -25.79 -20.81 -10.19
N PHE A 488 -25.08 -20.93 -11.32
CA PHE A 488 -24.55 -19.79 -12.04
C PHE A 488 -25.65 -18.87 -12.60
N LEU A 489 -26.70 -19.48 -13.20
CA LEU A 489 -27.85 -18.75 -13.74
C LEU A 489 -28.65 -18.08 -12.62
N PHE A 490 -28.83 -18.77 -11.49
CA PHE A 490 -29.49 -18.25 -10.30
C PHE A 490 -28.74 -17.04 -9.73
N LEU A 491 -27.41 -17.12 -9.60
CA LEU A 491 -26.60 -16.00 -9.08
C LEU A 491 -26.63 -14.79 -10.03
N TRP A 492 -26.67 -14.98 -11.35
CA TRP A 492 -26.85 -13.91 -12.32
C TRP A 492 -28.24 -13.28 -12.29
N LEU A 493 -29.29 -14.10 -12.24
CA LEU A 493 -30.67 -13.64 -12.15
C LEU A 493 -30.88 -12.86 -10.85
N TYR A 494 -30.33 -13.37 -9.75
CA TYR A 494 -30.34 -12.70 -8.45
C TYR A 494 -29.59 -11.36 -8.52
N LEU A 495 -28.40 -11.30 -9.13
CA LEU A 495 -27.65 -10.06 -9.33
C LEU A 495 -28.46 -9.01 -10.13
N ALA A 496 -29.14 -9.45 -11.19
CA ALA A 496 -29.98 -8.59 -12.02
C ALA A 496 -31.19 -8.06 -11.24
N VAL A 497 -31.83 -8.91 -10.42
CA VAL A 497 -32.92 -8.50 -9.52
C VAL A 497 -32.43 -7.48 -8.50
N GLN A 498 -31.25 -7.67 -7.93
CA GLN A 498 -30.69 -6.71 -6.97
C GLN A 498 -30.31 -5.37 -7.61
N LEU A 499 -29.76 -5.40 -8.83
CA LEU A 499 -29.51 -4.19 -9.59
C LEU A 499 -30.82 -3.46 -9.94
N ALA A 500 -31.87 -4.19 -10.30
CA ALA A 500 -33.19 -3.62 -10.57
C ALA A 500 -33.83 -3.02 -9.31
N GLN A 501 -33.73 -3.69 -8.16
CA GLN A 501 -34.21 -3.16 -6.86
C GLN A 501 -33.45 -1.91 -6.44
N LEU A 502 -32.14 -1.86 -6.69
CA LEU A 502 -31.30 -0.69 -6.45
C LEU A 502 -31.68 0.49 -7.37
N ILE A 503 -31.87 0.25 -8.67
CA ILE A 503 -32.33 1.26 -9.62
C ILE A 503 -33.72 1.77 -9.23
N TYR A 504 -34.63 0.88 -8.83
CA TYR A 504 -35.96 1.24 -8.37
C TYR A 504 -35.91 2.09 -7.09
N ALA A 505 -35.08 1.72 -6.11
CA ALA A 505 -34.90 2.49 -4.88
C ALA A 505 -34.28 3.88 -5.11
N LEU A 506 -33.45 4.02 -6.15
CA LEU A 506 -32.86 5.29 -6.59
C LEU A 506 -33.82 6.17 -7.41
N ALA A 507 -34.76 5.56 -8.14
CA ALA A 507 -35.74 6.25 -8.97
C ALA A 507 -37.05 6.58 -8.25
N ALA A 508 -37.28 6.03 -7.05
CA ALA A 508 -38.48 6.27 -6.28
C ALA A 508 -38.51 7.72 -5.73
N PRO A 509 -39.58 8.49 -5.99
CA PRO A 509 -39.70 9.86 -5.49
C PRO A 509 -39.63 9.91 -3.95
N ASP A 510 -39.16 11.04 -3.41
CA ASP A 510 -38.94 11.22 -1.97
C ASP A 510 -40.24 11.11 -1.15
N ASP A 511 -41.38 11.24 -1.80
CA ASP A 511 -42.71 11.25 -1.19
C ASP A 511 -43.28 9.83 -0.91
N ALA A 512 -42.56 8.76 -1.27
CA ALA A 512 -43.07 7.39 -1.27
C ALA A 512 -43.33 6.77 0.13
N GLY A 513 -43.16 7.52 1.22
CA GLY A 513 -43.52 7.08 2.58
C GLY A 513 -42.75 5.85 3.10
N LEU A 514 -41.66 5.47 2.44
CA LEU A 514 -40.82 4.35 2.86
C LEU A 514 -39.81 4.85 3.89
N ASP A 515 -40.18 4.78 5.18
CA ASP A 515 -39.31 5.04 6.35
C ASP A 515 -38.15 4.04 6.52
N VAL A 516 -37.94 3.15 5.55
CA VAL A 516 -36.76 2.28 5.56
C VAL A 516 -35.58 3.12 5.11
N PRO A 517 -34.55 3.32 5.94
CA PRO A 517 -33.37 4.07 5.51
C PRO A 517 -32.79 3.35 4.28
N ARG A 518 -32.86 4.03 3.13
CA ARG A 518 -32.49 3.50 1.80
C ARG A 518 -31.03 2.98 1.76
N VAL A 519 -30.23 3.45 2.69
CA VAL A 519 -28.78 3.27 2.79
C VAL A 519 -28.37 1.92 3.41
N PRO A 520 -28.81 1.51 4.64
CA PRO A 520 -28.55 0.18 5.18
C PRO A 520 -28.98 -0.97 4.25
N PHE A 521 -30.12 -0.81 3.56
CA PHE A 521 -30.61 -1.81 2.61
C PHE A 521 -29.62 -1.98 1.44
N ALA A 522 -29.19 -0.87 0.84
CA ALA A 522 -28.29 -0.92 -0.30
C ALA A 522 -26.84 -1.30 0.07
N ILE A 523 -26.35 -0.93 1.26
CA ILE A 523 -25.06 -1.43 1.80
C ILE A 523 -25.14 -2.95 2.02
N GLY A 524 -26.22 -3.45 2.62
CA GLY A 524 -26.47 -4.88 2.75
C GLY A 524 -26.46 -5.58 1.39
N LEU A 525 -27.12 -4.98 0.40
CA LEU A 525 -27.17 -5.48 -0.98
C LEU A 525 -25.80 -5.62 -1.63
N MET A 526 -24.94 -4.62 -1.46
CA MET A 526 -23.60 -4.61 -2.05
C MET A 526 -22.67 -5.63 -1.40
N VAL A 527 -22.74 -5.80 -0.07
CA VAL A 527 -22.01 -6.85 0.64
C VAL A 527 -22.46 -8.23 0.15
N TYR A 528 -23.76 -8.44 -0.06
CA TYR A 528 -24.30 -9.67 -0.63
C TYR A 528 -23.81 -9.93 -2.07
N ILE A 529 -23.81 -8.90 -2.93
CA ILE A 529 -23.27 -8.99 -4.29
C ILE A 529 -21.78 -9.37 -4.30
N ALA A 530 -20.97 -8.75 -3.45
CA ALA A 530 -19.55 -9.05 -3.32
C ALA A 530 -19.30 -10.49 -2.85
N ILE A 531 -20.09 -11.00 -1.90
CA ILE A 531 -20.04 -12.39 -1.43
C ILE A 531 -20.37 -13.36 -2.57
N ILE A 532 -21.37 -13.06 -3.39
CA ILE A 532 -21.74 -13.88 -4.55
C ILE A 532 -20.59 -13.97 -5.57
N PHE A 533 -19.94 -12.84 -5.89
CA PHE A 533 -18.78 -12.84 -6.79
C PHE A 533 -17.60 -13.64 -6.22
N MET A 534 -17.34 -13.55 -4.91
CA MET A 534 -16.34 -14.36 -4.23
C MET A 534 -16.64 -15.87 -4.32
N LEU A 535 -17.90 -16.26 -4.10
CA LEU A 535 -18.34 -17.66 -4.20
C LEU A 535 -18.21 -18.18 -5.63
N LEU A 536 -18.57 -17.40 -6.64
CA LEU A 536 -18.39 -17.74 -8.05
C LEU A 536 -16.91 -17.95 -8.40
N ALA A 537 -16.03 -17.05 -7.95
CA ALA A 537 -14.59 -17.16 -8.16
C ALA A 537 -14.01 -18.42 -7.51
N LEU A 538 -14.43 -18.74 -6.28
CA LEU A 538 -14.02 -19.94 -5.55
C LEU A 538 -14.48 -21.22 -6.27
N MET A 539 -15.74 -21.29 -6.69
CA MET A 539 -16.25 -22.46 -7.44
C MET A 539 -15.48 -22.68 -8.75
N MET A 540 -15.11 -21.60 -9.46
CA MET A 540 -14.30 -21.70 -10.68
C MET A 540 -12.87 -22.21 -10.41
N ALA A 541 -12.25 -21.78 -9.31
CA ALA A 541 -10.94 -22.27 -8.91
C ALA A 541 -10.98 -23.78 -8.58
N LEU A 542 -12.04 -24.24 -7.91
CA LEU A 542 -12.26 -25.65 -7.60
C LEU A 542 -12.52 -26.49 -8.86
N ALA A 543 -13.30 -25.97 -9.81
CA ALA A 543 -13.54 -26.64 -11.09
C ALA A 543 -12.25 -26.84 -11.90
N ARG A 544 -11.37 -25.82 -11.95
CA ARG A 544 -10.05 -25.91 -12.61
C ARG A 544 -9.11 -26.92 -11.94
N ARG A 545 -9.19 -27.09 -10.62
CA ARG A 545 -8.42 -28.12 -9.90
C ARG A 545 -8.87 -29.53 -10.29
N ARG A 546 -10.17 -29.76 -10.44
CA ARG A 546 -10.72 -31.06 -10.85
C ARG A 546 -10.34 -31.43 -12.28
N THR A 547 -10.41 -30.50 -13.24
CA THR A 547 -10.03 -30.79 -14.62
C THR A 547 -8.53 -31.07 -14.77
N ARG A 548 -7.67 -30.40 -13.99
CA ARG A 548 -6.23 -30.73 -13.95
C ARG A 548 -5.95 -32.08 -13.30
N ALA A 549 -6.68 -32.46 -12.25
CA ALA A 549 -6.51 -33.76 -11.61
C ALA A 549 -6.92 -34.92 -12.52
N GLY A 550 -7.98 -34.76 -13.33
CA GLY A 550 -8.45 -35.77 -14.27
C GLY A 550 -7.70 -35.84 -15.60
N ALA A 551 -6.82 -34.87 -15.90
CA ALA A 551 -5.95 -34.90 -17.09
C ALA A 551 -4.56 -35.52 -16.81
N VAL A 552 -4.27 -35.83 -15.54
CA VAL A 552 -3.03 -36.46 -15.08
C VAL A 552 -3.25 -37.94 -14.75
N SER A 553 -4.50 -38.40 -14.73
CA SER A 553 -4.92 -39.80 -14.78
C SER A 553 -5.23 -40.20 -16.22
#